data_AF-R7GLK3-F1
#
_entry.id   AF-R7GLK3-F1
#
_cell.length_a   1.000
_cell.length_b   1.000
_cell.length_c   1.000
_cell.angle_alpha   90.00
_cell.angle_beta   90.00
_cell.angle_gamma   90.00
#
_symmetry.space_group_name_H-M   'P 1'
#
loop_
_entity.id
_entity.type
_entity.pdbx_description
1 polymer ?
#
loop_
_entity_poly.entity_id
_entity_poly.type
_entity_poly.pdbx_seq_one_letter_code
_entity_poly.pdbx_strand_id
1 'polypeptide(L)' 'MAKVLTEVFDIWYLIGAAFVFFMQAGFAMVEAGFTRAKNAGNIIMKNLMDFCLGTVAFLIVGYSFLCGSSQCLR' A
#
# COMPACT_ATOMS: atom_id res chain seq x y z
N MET A 1 21.78 20.39 -12.20
CA MET A 1 21.05 20.72 -10.96
C MET A 1 19.64 20.18 -11.01
N ALA A 2 18.69 20.75 -11.79
CA ALA A 2 17.28 20.32 -11.79
C ALA A 2 17.03 18.80 -11.92
N LYS A 3 17.73 18.10 -12.83
CA LYS A 3 17.62 16.63 -12.96
C LYS A 3 18.02 15.87 -11.70
N VAL A 4 19.11 16.27 -11.03
CA VAL A 4 19.57 15.56 -9.82
C VAL A 4 18.56 15.69 -8.69
N LEU A 5 17.89 16.83 -8.60
CA LEU A 5 16.88 17.06 -7.57
C LEU A 5 15.65 16.17 -7.82
N THR A 6 15.17 16.06 -9.07
CA THR A 6 14.02 15.19 -9.39
C THR A 6 14.31 13.72 -9.09
N GLU A 7 15.49 13.20 -9.46
CA GLU A 7 15.85 11.80 -9.14
C GLU A 7 15.87 11.53 -7.63
N VAL A 8 16.37 12.48 -6.83
CA VAL A 8 16.41 12.36 -5.37
C VAL A 8 15.00 12.36 -4.76
N PHE A 9 14.10 13.20 -5.28
CA PHE A 9 12.69 13.22 -4.86
C PHE A 9 11.98 11.91 -5.21
N ASP A 10 12.22 11.37 -6.40
CA ASP A 10 11.61 10.10 -6.84
C ASP A 10 12.08 8.93 -5.96
N ILE A 11 13.38 8.87 -5.63
CA ILE A 11 13.91 7.85 -4.71
C ILE A 11 13.29 7.99 -3.32
N TRP A 12 13.22 9.20 -2.77
CA TRP A 12 12.60 9.44 -1.47
C TRP A 12 11.12 9.04 -1.46
N TYR A 13 10.39 9.38 -2.53
CA TYR A 13 8.98 9.01 -2.70
C TYR A 13 8.78 7.49 -2.77
N LEU A 14 9.60 6.78 -3.55
CA LEU A 14 9.53 5.31 -3.67
C LEU A 14 9.87 4.60 -2.35
N ILE A 15 10.84 5.11 -1.59
CA ILE A 15 11.13 4.60 -0.24
C ILE A 15 9.93 4.80 0.68
N GLY A 16 9.29 5.98 0.63
CA GLY A 16 8.05 6.25 1.36
C GLY A 16 6.93 5.27 0.99
N ALA A 17 6.73 5.03 -0.30
CA ALA A 17 5.76 4.04 -0.79
C ALA A 17 6.06 2.61 -0.29
N ALA A 18 7.34 2.23 -0.21
CA ALA A 18 7.75 0.93 0.33
C ALA A 18 7.43 0.78 1.83
N PHE A 19 7.57 1.84 2.63
CA PHE A 19 7.16 1.81 4.04
C PHE A 19 5.64 1.70 4.22
N VAL A 20 4.86 2.35 3.36
CA VAL A 20 3.40 2.21 3.35
C VAL A 20 2.99 0.78 2.96
N PHE A 21 3.67 0.18 1.98
CA PHE A 21 3.45 -1.24 1.65
C PHE A 21 3.71 -2.15 2.86
N PHE A 22 4.77 -1.88 3.62
CA PHE A 22 5.10 -2.65 4.82
C PHE A 22 4.05 -2.53 5.95
N MET A 23 3.23 -1.47 5.97
CA MET A 23 2.13 -1.36 6.94
C MET A 23 1.12 -2.50 6.81
N GLN A 24 0.93 -3.08 5.62
CA GLN A 24 -0.01 -4.20 5.41
C GLN A 24 0.42 -5.44 6.21
N ALA A 25 1.72 -5.73 6.24
CA ALA A 25 2.26 -6.78 7.09
C ALA A 25 2.14 -6.42 8.59
N GLY A 26 2.30 -5.14 8.93
CA GLY A 26 2.09 -4.63 10.29
C GLY A 26 0.67 -4.86 10.81
N PHE A 27 -0.35 -4.50 10.02
CA PHE A 27 -1.75 -4.72 10.36
C PHE A 27 -2.07 -6.22 10.52
N ALA A 28 -1.58 -7.05 9.59
CA ALA A 28 -1.77 -8.50 9.66
C ALA A 28 -1.20 -9.09 10.97
N MET A 29 -0.03 -8.62 11.41
CA MET A 29 0.58 -9.07 12.68
C MET A 29 -0.18 -8.60 13.92
N VAL A 30 -0.67 -7.35 13.92
CA VAL A 30 -1.46 -6.81 15.03
C VAL A 30 -2.78 -7.56 15.16
N GLU A 31 -3.51 -7.74 14.06
CA GLU A 31 -4.77 -8.47 14.07
C GLU A 31 -4.58 -9.94 14.42
N ALA A 32 -3.56 -10.60 13.87
CA ALA A 32 -3.24 -11.98 14.24
C ALA A 32 -2.88 -12.10 15.73
N GLY A 33 -2.12 -11.15 16.28
CA GLY A 33 -1.67 -11.13 17.68
C GLY A 33 -2.79 -10.94 18.70
N PHE A 34 -3.84 -10.20 18.37
CA PHE A 34 -5.03 -10.07 19.23
C PHE A 34 -6.05 -11.20 19.05
N THR A 35 -5.89 -12.05 18.02
CA THR A 35 -6.79 -13.18 17.79
C THR A 35 -6.30 -14.45 18.46
N ARG A 36 -7.24 -15.36 18.75
CA ARG A 36 -6.89 -16.70 19.27
C ARG A 36 -6.03 -17.44 18.24
N ALA A 37 -4.94 -18.07 18.69
CA ALA A 37 -3.98 -18.79 17.82
C ALA A 37 -4.64 -19.76 16.82
N LYS A 38 -5.74 -20.42 17.21
CA LYS A 38 -6.50 -21.32 16.31
C LYS A 38 -7.12 -20.63 15.07
N ASN A 39 -7.33 -19.32 15.13
CA ASN A 39 -7.95 -18.53 14.06
C ASN A 39 -6.97 -17.56 13.38
N ALA A 40 -5.74 -17.42 13.90
CA ALA A 40 -4.74 -16.48 13.39
C ALA A 40 -4.44 -16.71 11.89
N GLY A 41 -4.34 -17.96 11.46
CA GLY A 41 -4.14 -18.30 10.04
C GLY A 41 -5.27 -17.79 9.14
N ASN A 42 -6.53 -17.86 9.59
CA ASN A 42 -7.65 -17.37 8.81
C ASN A 42 -7.71 -15.82 8.76
N ILE A 43 -7.14 -15.15 9.75
CA ILE A 43 -7.08 -13.68 9.81
C ILE A 43 -5.99 -13.15 8.88
N ILE A 44 -4.82 -13.80 8.87
CA ILE A 44 -3.72 -13.47 7.95
C ILE A 44 -4.16 -13.63 6.50
N MET A 45 -4.88 -14.72 6.18
CA MET A 45 -5.39 -14.96 4.82
C MET A 45 -6.40 -13.90 4.37
N LYS A 46 -7.22 -13.38 5.28
CA LYS A 46 -8.15 -12.27 4.97
C LYS A 46 -7.40 -10.97 4.70
N ASN A 47 -6.44 -10.62 5.54
CA ASN A 47 -5.59 -9.43 5.35
C ASN A 47 -4.82 -9.49 4.01
N LEU A 48 -4.29 -10.67 3.65
CA LEU A 48 -3.62 -10.84 2.36
C LEU A 48 -4.59 -10.69 1.18
N MET A 49 -5.80 -11.22 1.30
CA MET A 49 -6.84 -11.10 0.26
C MET A 49 -7.27 -9.64 0.08
N ASP A 50 -7.44 -8.89 1.16
CA ASP A 50 -7.75 -7.46 1.14
C ASP A 50 -6.63 -6.67 0.46
N PHE A 51 -5.37 -7.03 0.71
CA PHE A 51 -4.23 -6.41 0.03
C PHE A 51 -4.25 -6.67 -1.50
N CYS A 52 -4.44 -7.92 -1.92
CA CYS A 52 -4.47 -8.28 -3.34
C CYS A 52 -5.65 -7.64 -4.08
N LEU A 53 -6.86 -7.75 -3.52
CA LEU A 53 -8.06 -7.20 -4.15
C LEU A 53 -8.09 -5.68 -4.09
N GLY A 54 -7.65 -5.08 -2.97
CA GLY A 54 -7.56 -3.64 -2.80
C GLY A 54 -6.59 -2.99 -3.80
N THR A 55 -5.44 -3.62 -4.04
CA THR A 55 -4.48 -3.14 -5.04
C THR A 55 -5.06 -3.18 -6.45
N VAL A 56 -5.70 -4.29 -6.84
CA VAL A 56 -6.32 -4.42 -8.17
C VAL A 56 -7.48 -3.45 -8.34
N ALA A 57 -8.34 -3.30 -7.33
CA ALA A 57 -9.45 -2.34 -7.35
C ALA A 57 -8.95 -0.89 -7.46
N PHE A 58 -7.85 -0.55 -6.77
CA PHE A 58 -7.24 0.76 -6.86
C PHE A 58 -6.65 1.03 -8.26
N LEU A 59 -6.04 0.04 -8.91
CA LEU A 59 -5.52 0.21 -10.27
C LEU A 59 -6.64 0.41 -11.32
N ILE A 60 -7.76 -0.32 -11.21
CA ILE A 60 -8.83 -0.29 -12.21
C ILE A 60 -9.73 0.94 -12.05
N VAL A 61 -10.05 1.31 -10.81
CA VAL A 61 -11.08 2.32 -10.52
C VAL A 61 -10.57 3.42 -9.60
N GLY A 62 -9.77 3.06 -8.59
CA GLY A 62 -9.26 4.02 -7.60
C GLY A 62 -8.38 5.12 -8.20
N TYR A 63 -7.51 4.76 -9.15
CA TYR A 63 -6.63 5.71 -9.83
C TYR A 63 -7.42 6.70 -10.68
N SER A 64 -8.47 6.23 -11.36
CA SER A 64 -9.36 7.08 -12.16
C SER A 64 -10.14 8.08 -11.30
N PHE A 65 -10.54 7.71 -10.08
CA PHE A 65 -11.16 8.65 -9.15
C PHE A 65 -10.16 9.59 -8.49
N LEU A 66 -8.98 9.10 -8.13
CA LEU A 66 -7.96 9.90 -7.44
C LEU A 66 -7.32 10.95 -8.36
N CYS A 67 -7.06 10.60 -9.62
CA CYS A 67 -6.37 11.47 -10.59
C CYS A 67 -7.30 12.04 -11.68
N GLY A 68 -8.62 12.01 -11.49
CA GLY A 68 -9.62 12.18 -12.56
C GLY A 68 -9.71 13.55 -13.25
N SER A 69 -8.86 14.55 -12.97
CA SER A 69 -9.05 15.88 -13.59
C SER A 69 -7.83 16.74 -13.92
N SER A 70 -6.70 16.77 -13.19
CA SER A 70 -5.63 17.73 -13.59
C SER A 70 -4.24 17.59 -12.99
N GLN A 71 -4.03 16.88 -11.88
CA GLN A 71 -2.74 17.00 -11.17
C GLN A 71 -2.57 15.84 -10.21
N CYS A 72 -1.72 14.88 -10.57
CA CYS A 72 -1.48 13.70 -9.73
C CYS A 72 0.00 13.34 -9.66
N LEU A 73 0.73 13.47 -10.77
CA LEU A 73 2.19 13.40 -10.80
C LEU A 73 2.75 14.65 -11.51
N ARG A 74 3.05 15.70 -10.76
CA ARG A 74 3.91 16.79 -11.22
C ARG A 74 5.03 16.99 -10.21
#